data_AF-A0A2E6Z8X7-F1
#
_entry.id   AF-A0A2E6Z8X7-F1
#
_cell.length_a   1.000
_cell.length_b   1.000
_cell.length_c   1.000
_cell.angle_alpha   90.00
_cell.angle_beta   90.00
_cell.angle_gamma   90.00
#
_symmetry.space_group_name_H-M   'P 1'
#
loop_
_entity.id
_entity.type
_entity.pdbx_description
1 polymer ?
#
loop_
_entity_poly.entity_id
_entity_poly.type
_entity_poly.pdbx_seq_one_letter_code
_entity_poly.pdbx_strand_id
1 'polypeptide(L)' 'MASPRKVRANAYLLPEHTHWLWIEGANHSQFGWYGFQPMDKKATISAAEQRRVMTDAVIGLLQLIEESNTL' A
#
# COMPACT_ATOMS: atom_id res chain seq x y z
N MET A 1 -9.04 6.07 8.83
CA MET A 1 -7.99 5.06 8.54
C MET A 1 -8.35 3.69 9.10
N ALA A 2 -8.21 2.61 8.33
CA ALA A 2 -8.35 1.24 8.83
C ALA A 2 -7.14 0.86 9.72
N SER A 3 -7.36 0.13 10.82
CA SER A 3 -6.25 -0.32 11.67
C SER A 3 -5.63 -1.62 11.14
N PRO A 4 -4.33 -1.89 11.39
CA PRO A 4 -3.69 -3.13 10.96
C PRO A 4 -4.43 -4.39 11.45
N ARG A 5 -4.96 -4.36 12.67
CA ARG A 5 -5.80 -5.44 13.21
C ARG A 5 -7.06 -5.67 12.38
N LYS A 6 -7.78 -4.61 12.00
CA LYS A 6 -8.98 -4.74 11.15
C LYS A 6 -8.64 -5.24 9.75
N VAL A 7 -7.51 -4.79 9.19
CA VAL A 7 -7.01 -5.27 7.89
C VAL A 7 -6.74 -6.78 7.95
N ARG A 8 -5.98 -7.25 8.95
CA ARG A 8 -5.65 -8.68 9.12
C ARG A 8 -6.87 -9.54 9.41
N ALA A 9 -7.83 -9.03 10.19
CA ALA A 9 -9.06 -9.75 10.49
C ALA A 9 -9.93 -10.03 9.25
N ASN A 10 -9.78 -9.25 8.17
CA ASN A 10 -10.52 -9.42 6.92
C ASN A 10 -9.68 -10.04 5.79
N ALA A 11 -8.44 -10.47 6.07
CA ALA A 11 -7.55 -11.01 5.04
C ALA A 11 -8.11 -12.27 4.36
N TYR A 12 -8.97 -13.03 5.05
CA TYR A 12 -9.64 -14.21 4.52
C TYR A 12 -10.64 -13.90 3.38
N LEU A 13 -11.03 -12.64 3.19
CA LEU A 13 -11.92 -12.21 2.10
C LEU A 13 -11.17 -11.92 0.80
N LEU A 14 -9.83 -11.99 0.81
CA LEU A 14 -9.01 -11.65 -0.34
C LEU A 14 -8.53 -12.93 -1.06
N PRO A 15 -8.21 -12.85 -2.37
CA PRO A 15 -7.61 -13.96 -3.09
C PRO A 15 -6.32 -14.46 -2.42
N GLU A 16 -6.02 -15.76 -2.57
CA GLU A 16 -4.82 -16.37 -2.00
C GLU A 16 -3.51 -15.73 -2.49
N HIS A 17 -3.51 -15.24 -3.74
CA HIS A 17 -2.36 -14.55 -4.36
C HIS A 17 -2.29 -13.05 -4.00
N THR A 18 -2.93 -12.61 -2.91
CA THR A 18 -2.84 -11.21 -2.47
C THR A 18 -1.44 -10.88 -1.97
N HIS A 19 -0.80 -9.89 -2.58
CA HIS A 19 0.46 -9.33 -2.11
C HIS A 19 0.22 -8.19 -1.12
N TRP A 20 0.84 -8.28 0.05
CA TRP A 20 0.75 -7.28 1.11
C TRP A 20 2.04 -6.46 1.19
N LEU A 21 1.90 -5.14 1.26
CA LEU A 21 3.01 -4.23 1.47
C LEU A 21 2.77 -3.37 2.70
N TRP A 22 3.73 -3.39 3.63
CA TRP A 22 3.78 -2.46 4.75
C TRP A 22 4.86 -1.42 4.48
N ILE A 23 4.49 -0.14 4.51
CA ILE A 23 5.43 0.97 4.31
C ILE A 23 5.68 1.61 5.67
N GLU A 24 6.83 1.32 6.27
CA GLU A 24 7.18 1.83 7.60
C GLU A 24 7.30 3.36 7.57
N GLY A 25 6.76 4.03 8.59
CA GLY A 25 6.78 5.50 8.68
C GLY A 25 5.83 6.24 7.74
N ALA A 26 5.11 5.53 6.86
CA ALA A 26 4.09 6.10 6.00
C ALA A 26 2.85 6.58 6.77
N ASN A 27 2.01 7.38 6.12
CA ASN A 27 0.69 7.72 6.63
C ASN A 27 -0.41 7.67 5.55
N HIS A 28 -1.65 7.92 5.96
CA HIS A 28 -2.81 7.88 5.08
C HIS A 28 -2.84 9.06 4.10
N SER A 29 -2.57 10.31 4.54
CA SER A 29 -2.59 11.48 3.65
C SER A 29 -1.62 11.38 2.47
N GLN A 30 -0.45 10.78 2.69
CA GLN A 30 0.60 10.66 1.67
C GLN A 30 0.32 9.52 0.66
N PHE A 31 -0.73 8.71 0.88
CA PHE A 31 -1.19 7.73 -0.12
C PHE A 31 -1.67 8.42 -1.41
N GLY A 32 -2.36 9.55 -1.26
CA GLY A 32 -2.83 10.38 -2.37
C GLY A 32 -2.26 11.80 -2.32
N TRP A 33 -3.01 12.74 -2.90
CA TRP A 33 -2.69 14.17 -2.90
C TRP A 33 -3.83 15.02 -2.34
N TYR A 34 -4.50 14.52 -1.30
CA TYR A 34 -5.72 15.13 -0.74
C TYR A 34 -5.45 16.04 0.47
N GLY A 35 -4.18 16.21 0.85
CA GLY A 35 -3.78 16.94 2.07
C GLY A 35 -3.97 16.12 3.35
N PHE A 36 -3.69 16.74 4.50
CA PHE A 36 -3.86 16.10 5.82
C PHE A 36 -5.33 16.13 6.24
N GLN A 37 -5.86 14.98 6.65
CA GLN A 37 -7.25 14.78 7.03
C GLN A 37 -7.39 14.43 8.51
N PRO A 38 -8.59 14.61 9.10
CA PRO A 38 -8.85 14.15 10.47
C PRO A 38 -8.48 12.67 10.62
N MET A 39 -7.79 12.34 11.71
CA MET A 39 -7.27 11.00 12.06
C MET A 39 -6.02 10.55 11.30
N ASP A 40 -5.43 11.39 10.45
CA ASP A 40 -4.12 11.10 9.90
C ASP A 40 -3.05 11.15 10.99
N LYS A 41 -2.11 10.20 10.91
CA LYS A 41 -0.92 10.22 11.74
C LYS A 41 0.18 10.99 11.03
N LYS A 42 1.08 11.61 11.78
CA LYS A 42 2.27 12.25 11.21
C LYS A 42 3.19 11.17 10.63
N ALA A 43 3.55 11.28 9.35
CA ALA A 43 4.53 10.40 8.72
C ALA A 43 5.95 10.71 9.24
N THR A 44 6.81 9.70 9.21
CA THR A 44 8.25 9.84 9.48
C THR A 44 9.10 9.75 8.21
N ILE A 45 8.50 9.34 7.09
CA ILE A 45 9.10 9.40 5.75
C ILE A 45 8.47 10.50 4.91
N SER A 46 9.21 10.97 3.90
CA SER A 46 8.69 12.00 2.99
C SER A 46 7.56 11.45 2.11
N ALA A 47 6.67 12.33 1.66
CA ALA A 47 5.63 11.96 0.72
C ALA A 47 6.20 11.43 -0.61
N ALA A 48 7.37 11.95 -1.05
CA ALA A 48 8.05 11.46 -2.25
C ALA A 48 8.55 10.02 -2.07
N GLU A 49 9.11 9.70 -0.92
CA GLU A 49 9.57 8.35 -0.58
C GLU A 49 8.42 7.35 -0.50
N GLN A 50 7.34 7.70 0.21
CA GLN A 50 6.15 6.85 0.29
C GLN A 50 5.57 6.56 -1.11
N ARG A 51 5.45 7.60 -1.95
CA ARG A 51 4.93 7.45 -3.32
C ARG A 51 5.83 6.63 -4.22
N ARG A 52 7.16 6.77 -4.10
CA ARG A 52 8.10 5.91 -4.83
C ARG A 52 7.86 4.44 -4.49
N VAL A 53 7.78 4.11 -3.20
CA VAL A 53 7.52 2.73 -2.75
C VAL A 53 6.18 2.19 -3.28
N MET A 54 5.13 3.02 -3.29
CA MET A 54 3.83 2.62 -3.85
C MET A 54 3.90 2.40 -5.37
N THR A 55 4.55 3.29 -6.12
CA THR A 55 4.72 3.15 -7.57
C THR A 55 5.52 1.89 -7.91
N ASP A 56 6.65 1.66 -7.24
CA ASP A 56 7.50 0.47 -7.44
C ASP A 56 6.68 -0.82 -7.20
N ALA A 57 5.83 -0.84 -6.18
CA ALA A 57 4.98 -2.00 -5.88
C ALA A 57 3.90 -2.26 -6.94
N VAL A 58 3.28 -1.21 -7.49
CA VAL A 58 2.30 -1.35 -8.58
C VAL A 58 2.98 -1.84 -9.86
N ILE A 59 4.14 -1.28 -10.22
CA ILE A 59 4.92 -1.72 -11.38
C ILE A 59 5.32 -3.19 -11.21
N GLY A 60 5.82 -3.58 -10.04
CA GLY A 60 6.18 -4.97 -9.75
C GLY A 60 5.00 -5.94 -9.85
N LEU A 61 3.80 -5.52 -9.42
CA LEU A 61 2.58 -6.32 -9.59
C LEU A 61 2.23 -6.51 -11.07
N LEU A 62 2.35 -5.46 -11.89
CA LEU A 62 2.06 -5.54 -13.33
C LEU A 62 3.04 -6.49 -14.04
N GLN A 63 4.32 -6.43 -13.69
CA GLN A 63 5.35 -7.34 -14.22
C GLN A 63 5.08 -8.80 -13.83
N LEU A 64 4.72 -9.05 -12.58
CA LEU A 64 4.36 -10.39 -12.10
C LEU A 64 3.17 -10.98 -12.89
N ILE A 65 2.17 -10.16 -13.21
CA ILE A 65 1.00 -10.58 -13.99
C ILE A 65 1.40 -10.88 -15.44
N GLU A 66 2.25 -10.06 -16.05
CA GLU A 66 2.76 -10.28 -17.40
C GLU A 66 3.53 -11.60 -17.52
N GLU A 67 4.45 -11.87 -16.58
CA GLU A 67 5.21 -13.12 -16.52
C GLU A 67 4.31 -14.34 -16.35
N SER A 68 3.28 -14.24 -15.49
CA SER A 68 2.32 -15.33 -15.23
C SER A 68 1.46 -15.69 -16.45
N ASN A 69 1.24 -14.73 -17.36
CA ASN A 69 0.46 -14.95 -18.60
C ASN A 69 1.29 -15.51 -19.76
N THR A 70 2.61 -15.67 -19.59
CA THR A 70 3.53 -16.12 -20.63
C THR A 70 3.88 -17.62 -20.51
N LEU A 71 3.26 -18.32 -19.56
CA LEU A 71 3.32 -19.77 -19.34
C LEU A 71 2.01 -20.46 -19.75
#